data_AF-A0A3D1ZED6-F1
#
_entry.id   AF-A0A3D1ZED6-F1
#
_cell.length_a   1.000
_cell.length_b   1.000
_cell.length_c   1.000
_cell.angle_alpha   90.00
_cell.angle_beta   90.00
_cell.angle_gamma   90.00
#
_symmetry.space_group_name_H-M   'P 1'
#
loop_
_entity.id
_entity.type
_entity.pdbx_description
1 polymer ?
#
loop_
_entity_poly.entity_id
_entity_poly.type
_entity_poly.pdbx_seq_one_letter_code
_entity_poly.pdbx_strand_id
1 'polypeptide(L)'
;MAEYAHPESVVSTEWVAEHGSDSNVRLVEVDVDTAAYDQGHIAGAVGWNWQSQLQENVSRDLISKSDMESLLGNAGISNDTTVILYGDNNNWFA
;
A
#
# COMPACT_ATOMS: atom_id res chain seq x y z
N MET A 1 -18.43 9.37 11.20
CA MET A 1 -17.43 9.71 10.17
C MET A 1 -17.76 11.10 9.65
N ALA A 2 -16.75 11.94 9.38
CA ALA A 2 -17.01 13.19 8.69
C ALA A 2 -17.66 12.89 7.32
N GLU A 3 -18.56 13.76 6.84
CA GLU A 3 -19.02 13.69 5.45
C GLU A 3 -17.84 14.07 4.54
N TYR A 4 -17.06 13.07 4.12
CA TYR A 4 -16.04 13.23 3.10
C TYR A 4 -16.71 13.37 1.73
N ALA A 5 -16.05 14.10 0.82
CA ALA A 5 -16.50 14.18 -0.58
C ALA A 5 -16.38 12.82 -1.31
N HIS A 6 -15.42 12.00 -0.87
CA HIS A 6 -15.15 10.66 -1.40
C HIS A 6 -14.99 9.66 -0.24
N PRO A 7 -16.11 9.27 0.42
CA PRO A 7 -16.05 8.34 1.54
C PRO A 7 -15.60 6.93 1.12
N GLU A 8 -15.69 6.57 -0.17
CA GLU A 8 -15.25 5.29 -0.74
C GLU A 8 -13.73 5.10 -0.73
N SER A 9 -12.95 6.18 -0.61
CA SER A 9 -11.49 6.14 -0.64
C SER A 9 -10.85 5.86 0.73
N VAL A 10 -11.65 5.77 1.80
CA VAL A 10 -11.16 5.52 3.16
C VAL A 10 -11.98 4.40 3.79
N VAL A 11 -11.29 3.39 4.30
CA VAL A 11 -11.92 2.25 4.99
C VAL A 11 -11.60 2.27 6.48
N SER A 12 -12.44 1.63 7.28
CA SER A 12 -12.16 1.45 8.71
C SER A 12 -11.31 0.20 8.95
N THR A 13 -10.74 0.09 10.14
CA THR A 13 -10.01 -1.10 10.58
C THR A 13 -10.90 -2.34 10.64
N GLU A 14 -12.18 -2.17 10.98
CA GLU A 14 -13.17 -3.25 10.96
C GLU A 14 -13.40 -3.77 9.55
N TRP A 15 -13.53 -2.86 8.57
CA TRP A 15 -13.65 -3.26 7.17
C TRP A 15 -12.44 -4.09 6.71
N VAL A 16 -11.22 -3.67 7.08
CA VAL A 16 -10.00 -4.43 6.75
C VAL A 16 -9.98 -5.79 7.44
N ALA A 17 -10.44 -5.90 8.68
CA ALA A 17 -10.53 -7.17 9.38
C ALA A 17 -11.53 -8.15 8.72
N GLU A 18 -12.62 -7.62 8.14
CA GLU A 18 -13.67 -8.42 7.49
C GLU A 18 -13.34 -8.77 6.03
N HIS A 19 -12.68 -7.87 5.29
CA HIS A 19 -12.50 -7.94 3.84
C HIS A 19 -11.04 -8.02 3.37
N GLY A 20 -10.07 -7.82 4.26
CA GLY A 20 -8.65 -7.73 3.90
C GLY A 20 -8.06 -9.01 3.28
N SER A 21 -8.74 -10.15 3.46
CA SER A 21 -8.40 -11.44 2.85
C SER A 21 -9.23 -11.79 1.60
N ASP A 22 -10.10 -10.90 1.13
CA ASP A 22 -10.90 -11.13 -0.09
C ASP A 22 -9.98 -11.24 -1.31
N SER A 23 -10.34 -12.09 -2.28
CA SER A 23 -9.43 -12.45 -3.39
C SER A 23 -9.09 -11.29 -4.32
N ASN A 24 -9.88 -10.22 -4.31
CA ASN A 24 -9.68 -9.00 -5.10
C ASN A 24 -9.17 -7.82 -4.25
N VAL A 25 -8.77 -8.06 -2.99
CA VAL A 25 -8.23 -7.02 -2.10
C VAL A 25 -6.74 -7.27 -1.90
N ARG A 26 -5.93 -6.20 -1.97
CA ARG A 26 -4.51 -6.25 -1.60
C ARG A 26 -4.20 -5.16 -0.58
N LEU A 27 -3.72 -5.60 0.58
CA LEU A 27 -3.19 -4.71 1.61
C LEU A 27 -1.72 -4.38 1.29
N VAL A 28 -1.37 -3.11 1.36
CA VAL A 28 -0.01 -2.61 1.10
C VAL A 28 0.41 -1.72 2.26
N GLU A 29 1.50 -2.09 2.93
CA GLU A 29 2.11 -1.32 4.02
C GLU A 29 3.22 -0.43 3.46
N VAL A 30 3.18 0.87 3.75
CA VAL A 30 4.22 1.82 3.37
C VAL A 30 4.54 2.73 4.55
N ASP A 31 5.66 2.43 5.21
CA ASP A 31 6.10 3.15 6.40
C ASP A 31 7.24 4.12 6.13
N VAL A 32 7.33 5.16 6.96
CA VAL A 32 8.54 5.97 7.05
C VAL A 32 9.70 5.12 7.60
N ASP A 33 9.46 4.34 8.65
CA ASP A 33 10.40 3.30 9.13
C ASP A 33 10.17 1.98 8.38
N THR A 34 10.92 1.77 7.31
CA THR A 34 10.75 0.59 6.44
C THR A 34 11.07 -0.74 7.13
N ALA A 35 11.70 -0.73 8.31
CA ALA A 35 11.96 -1.94 9.08
C ALA A 35 10.77 -2.37 9.96
N ALA A 36 9.71 -1.55 10.06
CA ALA A 36 8.52 -1.86 10.85
C ALA A 36 7.75 -3.07 10.30
N TYR A 37 7.60 -3.16 8.97
CA TYR A 37 6.99 -4.31 8.30
C TYR A 37 7.55 -5.66 8.77
N ASP A 38 8.88 -5.78 8.86
CA ASP A 38 9.53 -7.04 9.27
C ASP A 38 9.29 -7.41 10.75
N GLN A 39 8.88 -6.46 11.58
CA GLN A 39 8.57 -6.67 13.01
C GLN A 39 7.15 -7.20 13.21
N GLY A 40 6.25 -6.96 12.25
CA GLY A 40 4.89 -7.47 12.23
C GLY A 40 3.96 -6.59 11.42
N HIS A 41 3.16 -7.22 10.56
CA HIS A 41 2.26 -6.56 9.62
C HIS A 41 0.93 -7.33 9.55
N ILE A 42 -0.07 -6.75 8.86
CA ILE A 42 -1.35 -7.43 8.63
C ILE A 42 -1.13 -8.66 7.75
N ALA A 43 -1.71 -9.79 8.11
CA ALA A 43 -1.53 -11.04 7.37
C ALA A 43 -1.93 -10.89 5.90
N GLY A 44 -1.02 -11.23 4.98
CA GLY A 44 -1.23 -11.14 3.53
C GLY A 44 -0.92 -9.78 2.91
N ALA A 45 -0.57 -8.77 3.73
CA ALA A 45 -0.06 -7.50 3.25
C ALA A 45 1.28 -7.67 2.53
N VAL A 46 1.59 -6.72 1.66
CA VAL A 46 2.92 -6.55 1.07
C VAL A 46 3.54 -5.27 1.59
N GLY A 47 4.80 -5.32 2.00
CA GLY A 47 5.55 -4.14 2.41
C GLY A 47 6.26 -3.51 1.22
N TRP A 48 6.10 -2.19 1.03
CA TRP A 48 6.87 -1.42 0.06
C TRP A 48 7.82 -0.45 0.77
N ASN A 49 9.09 -0.56 0.42
CA ASN A 49 10.11 0.40 0.81
C ASN A 49 10.06 1.61 -0.13
N TRP A 50 9.61 2.75 0.39
CA TRP A 50 9.45 3.97 -0.41
C TRP A 50 10.76 4.49 -1.02
N GLN A 51 11.91 4.22 -0.38
CA GLN A 51 13.22 4.67 -0.86
C GLN A 51 13.72 3.81 -2.01
N SER A 52 13.67 2.48 -1.85
CA SER A 52 14.28 1.56 -2.81
C SER A 52 13.34 1.09 -3.91
N GLN A 53 12.02 1.16 -3.70
CA GLN A 53 11.03 0.60 -4.64
C GLN A 53 10.13 1.64 -5.28
N LEU A 54 9.94 2.83 -4.69
CA LEU A 54 9.03 3.85 -5.22
C LEU A 54 9.75 5.08 -5.79
N GLN A 55 11.07 5.17 -5.62
CA GLN A 55 11.90 6.27 -6.08
C GLN A 55 13.05 5.79 -6.96
N GLU A 56 13.47 6.65 -7.87
CA GLU A 56 14.70 6.48 -8.62
C GLU A 56 15.92 6.70 -7.72
N ASN A 57 16.94 5.86 -7.87
CA ASN A 57 18.11 5.86 -6.97
C ASN A 57 19.19 6.88 -7.37
N VAL A 58 19.12 7.43 -8.58
CA VAL A 58 20.14 8.35 -9.13
C VAL A 58 19.62 9.79 -9.19
N SER A 59 18.39 9.97 -9.66
CA SER A 59 17.71 11.26 -9.71
C SER A 59 16.57 11.30 -8.71
N ARG A 60 16.25 12.50 -8.21
CA ARG A 60 15.09 12.70 -7.33
C ARG A 60 13.80 12.66 -8.14
N ASP A 61 13.37 11.47 -8.51
CA ASP A 61 12.15 11.20 -9.28
C ASP A 61 11.47 9.91 -8.82
N LEU A 62 10.24 9.68 -9.29
CA LEU A 62 9.52 8.43 -9.14
C LEU A 62 10.07 7.37 -10.11
N ILE A 63 9.86 6.10 -9.77
CA ILE A 63 10.17 4.98 -10.66
C ILE A 63 9.46 5.10 -12.01
N SER A 64 10.06 4.47 -13.03
CA SER A 64 9.45 4.40 -14.36
C SER A 64 8.10 3.66 -14.37
N LYS A 65 7.30 3.90 -15.40
CA LYS A 65 6.03 3.18 -15.61
C LYS A 65 6.23 1.65 -15.62
N SER A 66 7.26 1.16 -16.30
CA SER A 66 7.53 -0.28 -16.40
C SER A 66 7.94 -0.90 -15.06
N ASP A 67 8.65 -0.13 -14.24
CA ASP A 67 9.03 -0.58 -12.90
C ASP A 67 7.81 -0.60 -11.97
N MET A 68 6.92 0.39 -12.09
CA MET A 68 5.65 0.39 -11.37
C MET A 68 4.76 -0.79 -11.77
N GLU A 69 4.62 -1.07 -13.08
CA GLU A 69 3.88 -2.24 -13.57
C GLU A 69 4.47 -3.55 -13.03
N SER A 70 5.81 -3.64 -12.96
CA SER A 70 6.50 -4.79 -12.39
C SER A 70 6.29 -4.92 -10.88
N LEU A 71 6.34 -3.81 -10.14
CA LEU A 71 6.11 -3.76 -8.70
C LEU A 71 4.70 -4.24 -8.35
N LEU A 72 3.69 -3.70 -9.05
CA LEU A 72 2.29 -4.08 -8.90
C LEU A 72 2.07 -5.55 -9.27
N GLY A 73 2.60 -5.99 -10.41
CA GLY A 73 2.47 -7.37 -10.86
C GLY A 73 3.09 -8.38 -9.89
N ASN A 74 4.27 -8.08 -9.33
CA ASN A 74 4.93 -8.92 -8.33
C ASN A 74 4.17 -8.98 -7.01
N ALA A 75 3.41 -7.93 -6.66
CA ALA A 75 2.50 -7.90 -5.52
C ALA A 75 1.16 -8.61 -5.78
N GLY A 76 0.94 -9.12 -7.00
CA GLY A 76 -0.32 -9.74 -7.40
C GLY A 76 -1.46 -8.73 -7.55
N ILE A 77 -1.14 -7.47 -7.88
CA ILE A 77 -2.11 -6.40 -8.11
C ILE A 77 -2.39 -6.29 -9.62
N SER A 78 -3.66 -6.42 -9.97
CA SER A 78 -4.20 -6.21 -11.32
C SER A 78 -5.14 -5.00 -11.35
N ASN A 79 -5.59 -4.61 -12.55
CA ASN A 79 -6.44 -3.42 -12.74
C ASN A 79 -7.81 -3.50 -12.03
N ASP A 80 -8.25 -4.69 -11.63
CA ASP A 80 -9.49 -4.97 -10.91
C ASP A 80 -9.27 -5.22 -9.39
N THR A 81 -8.03 -5.11 -8.92
CA THR A 81 -7.69 -5.24 -7.49
C THR A 81 -8.02 -3.96 -6.74
N THR A 82 -8.73 -4.08 -5.62
CA THR A 82 -8.88 -3.02 -4.63
C THR A 82 -7.62 -2.96 -3.76
N VAL A 83 -6.85 -1.90 -3.90
CA VAL A 83 -5.62 -1.69 -3.10
C VAL A 83 -5.96 -0.85 -1.88
N ILE A 84 -5.59 -1.35 -0.70
CA ILE A 84 -5.73 -0.63 0.57
C ILE A 84 -4.32 -0.32 1.08
N LEU A 85 -4.00 0.97 1.15
CA LEU A 85 -2.74 1.47 1.68
C LEU A 85 -2.90 1.78 3.18
N TYR A 86 -1.87 1.42 3.95
CA TYR A 86 -1.75 1.83 5.35
C TYR A 86 -0.27 2.00 5.73
N GLY A 87 0.00 2.73 6.79
CA GLY A 87 1.36 2.86 7.32
C GLY A 87 1.44 3.69 8.60
N ASP A 88 2.66 3.87 9.07
CA ASP A 88 3.00 4.66 10.24
C ASP A 88 2.80 6.18 10.03
N ASN A 89 3.08 6.96 11.08
CA ASN A 89 3.09 8.43 11.03
C ASN A 89 1.83 9.05 10.40
N ASN A 90 0.65 8.53 10.77
CA ASN A 90 -0.64 8.97 10.26
C ASN A 90 -0.79 8.82 8.73
N ASN A 91 -0.34 7.69 8.19
CA ASN A 91 -0.35 7.38 6.76
C ASN A 91 0.44 8.40 5.93
N TRP A 92 1.68 8.74 6.32
CA TRP A 92 2.49 9.71 5.55
C TRP A 92 2.66 9.28 4.08
N PHE A 93 2.91 7.99 3.85
CA PHE A 93 3.12 7.40 2.53
C PHE A 93 1.92 6.61 1.99
N ALA A 94 0.80 6.61 2.71
CA ALA A 94 -0.37 5.77 2.43
C ALA A 94 -1.63 6.60 2.12
#